data_AF-A0A6G7T0Q1-F1
#
_entry.id   AF-A0A6G7T0Q1-F1
#
_cell.length_a   1.000
_cell.length_b   1.000
_cell.length_c   1.000
_cell.angle_alpha   90.00
_cell.angle_beta   90.00
_cell.angle_gamma   90.00
#
_symmetry.space_group_name_H-M   'P 1'
#
loop_
_entity.id
_entity.type
_entity.pdbx_description
1 polymer ?
#
loop_
_entity_poly.entity_id
_entity_poly.type
_entity_poly.pdbx_seq_one_letter_code
_entity_poly.pdbx_strand_id
1 'polypeptide(L)'
;MTICATEDTMAPAGPLAGRLTIADDGSYAARLARHDDAAGSWFPERWTLSGPEPYAVPLQGTQPEEPDSALLPLTDGRVLILRRVADRFAVSLLYPAGPGTGELLLGAVAAPRLTLLPPTPGGTLAYALAPGADHTTLWRVHGGASGPERVTRIPGRCTGGVWLDRAGRLLALDRELDGRTKTVVVDLERGGETGLLLQITEESNDRLLLADPDSGLLLLRSDAPGYDRLGWGVLGSSLPVRFPECLRPTGGTLAPFAVQPGQMLAPESCAVAFRMTAASGTWLGVWRPSERQLRQYPAPEGWLPGTGLWTADGELLLPYATEAEPCGVARMGVPGAVVERVDQMRAVLPVQPVGAVVPVQPVGAVVPVRPVAPVQPVELVRPMGPMGPMGPVRQVEPTWAGRPTGLTGLTGLTGPHRPAEPGQPPVEPLEPLEAAEAVEGPPSGEAAESSGGIVPDAGDADNRSTASAQPSATDAEPQHIPGHPQMCRPVPLQEAPLAARQTRWSVISGPVRISGGGCAAG
;
A
#
# COMPACT_ATOMS: atom_id res chain seq x y z
N MET A 1 4.49 -59.18 -0.42
CA MET A 1 4.81 -57.94 -1.17
C MET A 1 3.53 -57.43 -1.77
N THR A 2 2.92 -56.43 -1.14
CA THR A 2 1.84 -55.63 -1.72
C THR A 2 1.96 -54.26 -1.09
N ILE A 3 2.46 -53.30 -1.87
CA ILE A 3 2.64 -51.90 -1.49
C ILE A 3 1.31 -51.23 -1.84
N CYS A 4 0.59 -50.73 -0.84
CA CYS A 4 -0.56 -49.88 -1.03
C CYS A 4 -0.05 -48.45 -1.32
N ALA A 5 -0.44 -47.92 -2.47
CA ALA A 5 -0.29 -46.51 -2.81
C ALA A 5 -1.15 -45.69 -1.84
N THR A 6 -0.54 -44.74 -1.13
CA THR A 6 -1.25 -43.70 -0.40
C THR A 6 -1.59 -42.57 -1.37
N GLU A 7 -2.89 -42.33 -1.52
CA GLU A 7 -3.47 -41.21 -2.23
C GLU A 7 -2.85 -39.89 -1.75
N ASP A 8 -2.27 -39.19 -2.71
CA ASP A 8 -1.60 -37.91 -2.55
C ASP A 8 -2.66 -36.84 -2.21
N THR A 9 -2.75 -36.51 -0.93
CA THR A 9 -3.62 -35.43 -0.45
C THR A 9 -2.91 -34.12 -0.73
N MET A 10 -3.13 -33.58 -1.93
CA MET A 10 -2.77 -32.22 -2.30
C MET A 10 -3.59 -31.26 -1.43
N ALA A 11 -3.08 -30.95 -0.24
CA ALA A 11 -3.64 -29.91 0.62
C ALA A 11 -3.66 -28.60 -0.18
N PRO A 12 -4.79 -27.87 -0.23
CA PRO A 12 -4.86 -26.62 -0.95
C PRO A 12 -3.83 -25.66 -0.36
N ALA A 13 -2.96 -25.14 -1.23
CA ALA A 13 -1.94 -24.19 -0.84
C ALA A 13 -2.58 -23.00 -0.11
N GLY A 14 -1.99 -22.56 1.01
CA GLY A 14 -2.54 -21.50 1.83
C GLY A 14 -2.74 -20.18 1.07
N PRO A 15 -3.44 -19.19 1.64
CA PRO A 15 -3.87 -17.95 0.95
C PRO A 15 -2.73 -17.04 0.42
N LEU A 16 -1.47 -17.39 0.64
CA LEU A 16 -0.28 -16.67 0.16
C LEU A 16 0.43 -17.37 -1.01
N ALA A 17 0.21 -18.67 -1.21
CA ALA A 17 0.88 -19.43 -2.25
C ALA A 17 0.45 -18.93 -3.64
N GLY A 18 1.43 -18.62 -4.50
CA GLY A 18 1.19 -18.10 -5.85
C GLY A 18 0.75 -16.62 -5.92
N ARG A 19 0.58 -15.92 -4.79
CA ARG A 19 0.26 -14.48 -4.80
C ARG A 19 1.48 -13.67 -5.22
N LEU A 20 1.31 -12.79 -6.19
CA LEU A 20 2.33 -11.84 -6.63
C LEU A 20 2.16 -10.52 -5.86
N THR A 21 3.27 -10.00 -5.35
CA THR A 21 3.35 -8.64 -4.78
C THR A 21 4.21 -7.81 -5.71
N ILE A 22 3.80 -6.59 -6.03
CA ILE A 22 4.54 -5.64 -6.88
C ILE A 22 5.19 -4.60 -5.97
N ALA A 23 6.43 -4.20 -6.23
CA ALA A 23 7.12 -3.14 -5.50
C ALA A 23 6.40 -1.79 -5.70
N ASP A 24 6.64 -0.85 -4.78
CA ASP A 24 5.97 0.46 -4.76
C ASP A 24 6.05 1.23 -6.11
N ASP A 25 7.21 1.23 -6.75
CA ASP A 25 7.44 1.92 -8.03
C ASP A 25 7.01 1.10 -9.26
N GLY A 26 6.46 -0.10 -9.06
CA GLY A 26 6.06 -1.00 -10.12
C GLY A 26 7.21 -1.67 -10.89
N SER A 27 8.47 -1.46 -10.50
CA SER A 27 9.64 -1.94 -11.26
C SER A 27 9.88 -3.43 -11.11
N TYR A 28 9.60 -3.97 -9.93
CA TYR A 28 9.82 -5.37 -9.57
C TYR A 28 8.57 -5.98 -8.96
N ALA A 29 8.48 -7.30 -9.03
CA ALA A 29 7.49 -8.07 -8.30
C ALA A 29 8.08 -9.37 -7.76
N ALA A 30 7.42 -10.00 -6.80
CA ALA A 30 7.84 -11.30 -6.27
C ALA A 30 6.65 -12.20 -5.94
N ARG A 31 6.82 -13.50 -6.15
CA ARG A 31 5.85 -14.55 -5.78
C ARG A 31 6.57 -15.85 -5.42
N LEU A 32 5.87 -16.73 -4.71
CA LEU A 32 6.27 -18.13 -4.65
C LEU A 32 5.76 -18.83 -5.92
N ALA A 33 6.66 -19.47 -6.65
CA ALA A 33 6.36 -20.29 -7.82
C ALA A 33 6.59 -21.77 -7.49
N ARG A 34 5.86 -22.67 -8.16
CA ARG A 34 6.09 -24.12 -8.05
C ARG A 34 7.12 -24.55 -9.07
N HIS A 35 7.98 -25.47 -8.66
CA HIS A 35 8.93 -26.15 -9.53
C HIS A 35 8.22 -27.32 -10.24
N ASP A 36 8.65 -27.63 -11.46
CA ASP A 36 8.26 -28.84 -12.19
C ASP A 36 9.03 -30.09 -11.71
N ASP A 37 9.37 -30.15 -10.42
CA ASP A 37 9.95 -31.36 -9.84
C ASP A 37 8.84 -32.32 -9.36
N ALA A 38 9.20 -33.58 -9.10
CA ALA A 38 8.23 -34.59 -8.66
C ALA A 38 7.57 -34.24 -7.31
N ALA A 39 8.19 -33.36 -6.51
CA ALA A 39 7.66 -32.89 -5.24
C ALA A 39 6.78 -31.63 -5.38
N GLY A 40 6.79 -30.96 -6.53
CA GLY A 40 6.10 -29.69 -6.76
C GLY A 40 6.52 -28.59 -5.80
N SER A 41 7.82 -28.53 -5.49
CA SER A 41 8.45 -27.68 -4.48
C SER A 41 8.23 -26.19 -4.75
N TRP A 42 8.12 -25.35 -3.71
CA TRP A 42 8.01 -23.90 -3.89
C TRP A 42 9.38 -23.22 -3.88
N PHE A 43 9.53 -22.16 -4.68
CA PHE A 43 10.70 -21.30 -4.66
C PHE A 43 10.30 -19.82 -4.87
N PRO A 44 11.09 -18.86 -4.37
CA PRO A 44 10.84 -17.45 -4.61
C PRO A 44 11.24 -17.08 -6.04
N GLU A 45 10.39 -16.31 -6.70
CA GLU A 45 10.64 -15.82 -8.04
C GLU A 45 10.53 -14.29 -8.02
N ARG A 46 11.51 -13.61 -8.63
CA ARG A 46 11.53 -12.16 -8.77
C ARG A 46 11.27 -11.77 -10.22
N TRP A 47 10.29 -10.92 -10.43
CA TRP A 47 9.94 -10.38 -11.74
C TRP A 47 10.53 -8.98 -11.90
N THR A 48 10.96 -8.66 -13.11
CA THR A 48 11.26 -7.29 -13.54
C THR A 48 10.16 -6.86 -14.50
N LEU A 49 9.46 -5.77 -14.18
CA LEU A 49 8.29 -5.28 -14.91
C LEU A 49 8.55 -3.97 -15.66
N SER A 50 9.59 -3.22 -15.27
CA SER A 50 9.94 -1.92 -15.85
C SER A 50 10.63 -1.97 -17.22
N GLY A 51 10.94 -3.18 -17.72
CA GLY A 51 11.55 -3.40 -19.03
C GLY A 51 10.55 -3.38 -20.18
N PRO A 52 11.02 -3.36 -21.45
CA PRO A 52 10.15 -3.50 -22.61
C PRO A 52 9.42 -4.86 -22.62
N GLU A 53 10.09 -5.90 -22.13
CA GLU A 53 9.55 -7.24 -21.93
C GLU A 53 9.76 -7.64 -20.46
N PRO A 54 8.70 -8.08 -19.76
CA PRO A 54 8.84 -8.58 -18.40
C PRO A 54 9.62 -9.89 -18.39
N TYR A 55 10.39 -10.13 -17.34
CA TYR A 55 11.07 -11.41 -17.16
C TYR A 55 11.17 -11.78 -15.68
N ALA A 56 11.18 -13.08 -15.42
CA ALA A 56 11.33 -13.66 -14.10
C ALA A 56 12.73 -14.23 -13.90
N VAL A 57 13.26 -14.07 -12.69
CA VAL A 57 14.49 -14.68 -12.21
C VAL A 57 14.13 -15.56 -11.01
N PRO A 58 14.35 -16.89 -11.10
CA PRO A 58 14.18 -17.76 -9.95
C PRO A 58 15.25 -17.45 -8.91
N LEU A 59 14.84 -17.30 -7.65
CA LEU A 59 15.71 -17.04 -6.50
C LEU A 59 15.81 -18.31 -5.63
N GLN A 60 16.25 -19.40 -6.25
CA GLN A 60 16.39 -20.70 -5.58
C GLN A 60 17.45 -20.63 -4.49
N GLY A 61 17.05 -20.88 -3.25
CA GLY A 61 17.95 -21.04 -2.11
C GLY A 61 18.55 -22.45 -2.04
N THR A 62 19.14 -22.78 -0.90
CA THR A 62 19.68 -24.12 -0.61
C THR A 62 18.60 -25.14 -0.24
N GLN A 63 17.35 -24.68 -0.09
CA GLN A 63 16.20 -25.49 0.32
C GLN A 63 14.94 -25.00 -0.42
N PRO A 64 13.93 -25.86 -0.60
CA PRO A 64 12.61 -25.42 -1.03
C PRO A 64 11.95 -24.56 0.04
N GLU A 65 10.97 -23.76 -0.37
CA GLU A 65 10.20 -22.89 0.52
C GLU A 65 8.89 -23.54 0.93
N GLU A 66 8.40 -23.14 2.10
CA GLU A 66 7.06 -23.50 2.54
C GLU A 66 6.01 -22.62 1.84
N PRO A 67 4.81 -23.14 1.54
CA PRO A 67 3.75 -22.38 0.87
C PRO A 67 3.25 -21.14 1.63
N ASP A 68 3.54 -21.06 2.94
CA ASP A 68 3.19 -19.93 3.80
C ASP A 68 4.31 -18.87 3.93
N SER A 69 5.44 -19.07 3.25
CA SER A 69 6.52 -18.08 3.20
C SER A 69 6.03 -16.80 2.51
N ALA A 70 6.26 -15.65 3.14
CA ALA A 70 5.80 -14.37 2.61
C ALA A 70 6.94 -13.64 1.91
N LEU A 71 6.66 -13.03 0.76
CA LEU A 71 7.63 -12.29 -0.04
C LEU A 71 7.24 -10.82 -0.17
N LEU A 72 8.24 -9.94 -0.14
CA LEU A 72 8.08 -8.52 -0.42
C LEU A 72 9.22 -8.04 -1.35
N PRO A 73 8.92 -7.64 -2.60
CA PRO A 73 9.93 -7.06 -3.47
C PRO A 73 10.31 -5.65 -2.99
N LEU A 74 11.59 -5.31 -3.13
CA LEU A 74 12.12 -3.97 -2.92
C LEU A 74 12.41 -3.28 -4.26
N THR A 75 12.48 -1.95 -4.25
CA THR A 75 12.71 -1.12 -5.46
C THR A 75 14.12 -1.24 -6.01
N ASP A 76 15.04 -1.83 -5.25
CA ASP A 76 16.41 -2.14 -5.69
C ASP A 76 16.56 -3.53 -6.33
N GLY A 77 15.46 -4.27 -6.48
CA GLY A 77 15.44 -5.60 -7.08
C GLY A 77 15.81 -6.72 -6.12
N ARG A 78 15.97 -6.47 -4.82
CA ARG A 78 16.05 -7.53 -3.80
C ARG A 78 14.64 -7.97 -3.39
N VAL A 79 14.53 -9.16 -2.80
CA VAL A 79 13.26 -9.70 -2.29
C VAL A 79 13.44 -10.07 -0.83
N LEU A 80 12.63 -9.47 0.06
CA LEU A 80 12.55 -9.91 1.44
C LEU A 80 11.69 -11.17 1.54
N ILE A 81 12.17 -12.17 2.26
CA ILE A 81 11.43 -13.39 2.57
C ILE A 81 11.25 -13.54 4.08
N LEU A 82 10.03 -13.85 4.50
CA LEU A 82 9.70 -14.31 5.84
C LEU A 82 9.47 -15.82 5.82
N ARG A 83 10.25 -16.55 6.62
CA ARG A 83 10.10 -18.01 6.80
C ARG A 83 9.71 -18.32 8.24
N ARG A 84 8.72 -19.18 8.44
CA ARG A 84 8.39 -19.70 9.76
C ARG A 84 9.41 -20.78 10.15
N VAL A 85 10.09 -20.60 11.27
CA VAL A 85 11.05 -21.57 11.82
C VAL A 85 10.69 -21.82 13.28
N ALA A 86 10.03 -22.95 13.54
CA ALA A 86 9.46 -23.27 14.85
C ALA A 86 8.49 -22.18 15.35
N ASP A 87 8.88 -21.44 16.38
CA ASP A 87 8.11 -20.41 17.10
C ASP A 87 8.48 -18.97 16.70
N ARG A 88 9.34 -18.81 15.69
CA ARG A 88 9.84 -17.52 15.21
C ARG A 88 9.75 -17.42 13.69
N PHE A 89 9.87 -16.19 13.20
CA PHE A 89 9.95 -15.89 11.78
C PHE A 89 11.35 -15.40 11.45
N ALA A 90 12.09 -16.15 10.64
CA ALA A 90 13.35 -15.72 10.07
C ALA A 90 13.09 -14.72 8.95
N VAL A 91 13.88 -13.65 8.92
CA VAL A 91 13.79 -12.56 7.93
C VAL A 91 15.09 -12.54 7.14
N SER A 92 15.01 -12.76 5.83
CA SER A 92 16.18 -12.73 4.94
C SER A 92 15.94 -11.86 3.72
N LEU A 93 17.01 -11.35 3.11
CA LEU A 93 16.99 -10.75 1.78
C LEU A 93 17.58 -11.73 0.77
N LEU A 94 16.84 -11.94 -0.31
CA LEU A 94 17.26 -12.69 -1.47
C LEU A 94 17.64 -11.73 -2.60
N TYR A 95 18.69 -12.04 -3.32
CA TYR A 95 19.13 -11.26 -4.46
C TYR A 95 19.82 -12.14 -5.52
N PRO A 96 19.70 -11.80 -6.81
CA PRO A 96 20.46 -12.50 -7.85
C PRO A 96 21.98 -12.36 -7.59
N ALA A 97 22.69 -13.48 -7.55
CA ALA A 97 24.14 -13.52 -7.31
C ALA A 97 24.83 -14.45 -8.32
N GLY A 98 25.15 -13.92 -9.50
CA GLY A 98 25.76 -14.71 -10.58
C GLY A 98 24.84 -15.86 -11.02
N PRO A 99 25.32 -17.13 -11.03
CA PRO A 99 24.48 -18.27 -11.42
C PRO A 99 23.51 -18.74 -10.32
N GLY A 100 23.52 -18.11 -9.13
CA GLY A 100 22.68 -18.53 -8.00
C GLY A 100 22.02 -17.38 -7.27
N THR A 101 21.52 -17.68 -6.08
CA THR A 101 20.83 -16.73 -5.21
C THR A 101 21.72 -16.40 -4.03
N GLY A 102 21.97 -15.11 -3.82
CA GLY A 102 22.55 -14.62 -2.59
C GLY A 102 21.46 -14.48 -1.54
N GLU A 103 21.76 -14.88 -0.30
CA GLU A 103 20.87 -14.71 0.84
C GLU A 103 21.60 -13.98 1.97
N LEU A 104 20.96 -12.95 2.52
CA LEU A 104 21.42 -12.24 3.70
C LEU A 104 20.37 -12.35 4.82
N LEU A 105 20.70 -13.08 5.89
CA LEU A 105 19.88 -13.14 7.09
C LEU A 105 19.90 -11.79 7.81
N LEU A 106 18.72 -11.18 7.99
CA LEU A 106 18.55 -9.93 8.72
C LEU A 106 18.28 -10.15 10.21
N GLY A 107 17.69 -11.29 10.57
CA GLY A 107 17.38 -11.64 11.96
C GLY A 107 16.12 -12.49 12.06
N ALA A 108 15.52 -12.53 13.25
CA ALA A 108 14.27 -13.25 13.47
C ALA A 108 13.35 -12.52 14.44
N VAL A 109 12.05 -12.70 14.26
CA VAL A 109 10.99 -12.15 15.12
C VAL A 109 10.27 -13.31 15.82
N ALA A 110 10.30 -13.32 17.15
CA ALA A 110 9.53 -14.27 17.95
C ALA A 110 8.07 -13.80 18.04
N ALA A 111 7.17 -14.52 17.37
CA ALA A 111 5.74 -14.22 17.35
C ALA A 111 4.96 -15.46 16.90
N PRO A 112 3.72 -15.68 17.39
CA PRO A 112 2.88 -16.78 16.93
C PRO A 112 2.47 -16.64 15.46
N ARG A 113 2.36 -15.38 15.00
CA ARG A 113 2.03 -14.99 13.62
C ARG A 113 2.75 -13.69 13.30
N LEU A 114 3.26 -13.58 12.08
CA LEU A 114 3.83 -12.36 11.51
C LEU A 114 3.24 -12.18 10.10
N THR A 115 2.81 -10.98 9.75
CA THR A 115 2.21 -10.69 8.45
C THR A 115 2.86 -9.45 7.86
N LEU A 116 3.47 -9.57 6.67
CA LEU A 116 4.06 -8.42 5.96
C LEU A 116 2.96 -7.43 5.59
N LEU A 117 3.28 -6.15 5.78
CA LEU A 117 2.51 -5.05 5.25
C LEU A 117 2.83 -4.84 3.76
N PRO A 118 1.97 -4.13 3.00
CA PRO A 118 2.27 -3.79 1.62
C PRO A 118 3.59 -3.02 1.48
N PRO A 119 4.21 -3.06 0.29
CA PRO A 119 5.45 -2.31 0.00
C PRO A 119 5.36 -0.87 0.48
N THR A 120 6.39 -0.43 1.19
CA THR A 120 6.47 0.93 1.72
C THR A 120 6.70 1.91 0.56
N PRO A 121 6.12 3.12 0.58
CA PRO A 121 6.51 4.20 -0.31
C PRO A 121 8.03 4.36 -0.39
N GLY A 122 8.57 4.41 -1.61
CA GLY A 122 10.01 4.42 -1.90
C GLY A 122 10.70 3.05 -1.84
N GLY A 123 10.06 2.03 -1.27
CA GLY A 123 10.42 0.61 -1.38
C GLY A 123 11.73 0.17 -0.71
N THR A 124 12.26 0.97 0.21
CA THR A 124 13.50 0.68 0.95
C THR A 124 13.27 0.12 2.35
N LEU A 125 12.05 0.25 2.89
CA LEU A 125 11.66 -0.24 4.21
C LEU A 125 10.64 -1.36 4.07
N ALA A 126 10.60 -2.26 5.05
CA ALA A 126 9.55 -3.27 5.16
C ALA A 126 9.02 -3.33 6.59
N TYR A 127 7.71 -3.45 6.73
CA TYR A 127 7.02 -3.54 8.00
C TYR A 127 6.17 -4.81 8.10
N ALA A 128 5.92 -5.26 9.32
CA ALA A 128 5.10 -6.43 9.59
C ALA A 128 4.28 -6.27 10.87
N LEU A 129 3.11 -6.90 10.90
CA LEU A 129 2.24 -6.97 12.08
C LEU A 129 2.40 -8.32 12.78
N ALA A 130 2.60 -8.27 14.09
CA ALA A 130 2.60 -9.43 14.97
C ALA A 130 1.46 -9.31 15.99
N PRO A 131 0.27 -9.88 15.70
CA PRO A 131 -0.85 -9.83 16.62
C PRO A 131 -0.59 -10.71 17.85
N GLY A 132 -0.75 -10.12 19.03
CA GLY A 132 -0.77 -10.78 20.34
C GLY A 132 -2.20 -11.07 20.80
N ALA A 133 -2.37 -11.26 22.12
CA ALA A 133 -3.68 -11.56 22.72
C ALA A 133 -4.60 -10.33 22.77
N ASP A 134 -4.06 -9.19 23.18
CA ASP A 134 -4.76 -7.93 23.47
C ASP A 134 -4.18 -6.72 22.72
N HIS A 135 -3.10 -6.91 21.98
CA HIS A 135 -2.41 -5.86 21.23
C HIS A 135 -1.78 -6.44 19.96
N THR A 136 -1.40 -5.56 19.04
CA THR A 136 -0.59 -5.88 17.88
C THR A 136 0.71 -5.12 17.93
N THR A 137 1.81 -5.85 17.78
CA THR A 137 3.14 -5.22 17.67
C THR A 137 3.43 -4.92 16.20
N LEU A 138 3.75 -3.66 15.91
CA LEU A 138 4.25 -3.23 14.60
C LEU A 138 5.78 -3.36 14.60
N TRP A 139 6.31 -4.12 13.65
CA TRP A 139 7.74 -4.34 13.45
C TRP A 139 8.19 -3.66 12.16
N ARG A 140 9.38 -3.07 12.19
CA ARG A 140 10.17 -2.76 10.98
C ARG A 140 11.12 -3.93 10.78
N VAL A 141 10.89 -4.73 9.74
CA VAL A 141 11.65 -5.96 9.47
C VAL A 141 12.80 -5.75 8.49
N HIS A 142 12.82 -4.61 7.77
CA HIS A 142 13.92 -4.19 6.91
C HIS A 142 14.09 -2.67 6.88
N GLY A 143 15.32 -2.21 6.65
CA GLY A 143 15.70 -0.81 6.58
C GLY A 143 16.02 -0.15 7.94
N GLY A 144 15.98 -0.92 9.03
CA GLY A 144 16.47 -0.51 10.35
C GLY A 144 17.98 -0.67 10.53
N ALA A 145 18.53 -0.18 11.64
CA ALA A 145 19.97 -0.18 11.90
C ALA A 145 20.55 -1.58 12.21
N SER A 146 19.75 -2.47 12.82
CA SER A 146 20.23 -3.77 13.32
C SER A 146 19.16 -4.86 13.28
N GLY A 147 18.74 -5.25 12.07
CA GLY A 147 17.73 -6.30 11.87
C GLY A 147 16.30 -5.87 12.23
N PRO A 148 15.39 -6.83 12.46
CA PRO A 148 14.01 -6.53 12.82
C PRO A 148 13.89 -5.80 14.15
N GLU A 149 13.22 -4.64 14.13
CA GLU A 149 13.02 -3.78 15.31
C GLU A 149 11.54 -3.51 15.57
N ARG A 150 11.17 -3.43 16.85
CA ARG A 150 9.81 -3.09 17.25
C ARG A 150 9.62 -1.58 17.16
N VAL A 151 8.62 -1.14 16.40
CA VAL A 151 8.25 0.27 16.28
C VAL A 151 7.34 0.70 17.44
N THR A 152 6.19 0.02 17.57
CA THR A 152 5.19 0.35 18.60
C THR A 152 4.29 -0.85 18.92
N ARG A 153 3.50 -0.75 19.99
CA ARG A 153 2.40 -1.66 20.30
C ARG A 153 1.09 -0.90 20.22
N ILE A 154 0.15 -1.48 19.49
CA ILE A 154 -1.18 -0.91 19.24
C ILE A 154 -2.19 -1.78 19.99
N PRO A 155 -3.04 -1.23 20.87
CA PRO A 155 -4.11 -2.01 21.50
C PRO A 155 -4.99 -2.70 20.48
N GLY A 156 -5.52 -3.88 20.80
CA GLY A 156 -6.35 -4.67 19.90
C GLY A 156 -5.59 -5.41 18.79
N ARG A 157 -6.35 -6.09 17.93
CA ARG A 157 -5.83 -6.86 16.79
C ARG A 157 -5.83 -5.99 15.53
N CYS A 158 -4.66 -5.71 14.97
CA CYS A 158 -4.53 -4.95 13.73
C CYS A 158 -4.36 -5.87 12.52
N THR A 159 -4.99 -5.49 11.41
CA THR A 159 -4.89 -6.11 10.09
C THR A 159 -4.87 -5.04 9.00
N GLY A 160 -4.81 -5.45 7.73
CA GLY A 160 -4.74 -4.53 6.61
C GLY A 160 -3.36 -3.88 6.48
N GLY A 161 -3.34 -2.59 6.19
CA GLY A 161 -2.13 -1.83 5.88
C GLY A 161 -2.34 -1.00 4.62
N VAL A 162 -2.54 0.31 4.79
CA VAL A 162 -2.65 1.25 3.67
C VAL A 162 -1.81 2.48 3.99
N TRP A 163 -0.89 2.82 3.09
CA TRP A 163 -0.05 4.00 3.22
C TRP A 163 -0.84 5.25 2.82
N LEU A 164 -0.80 6.29 3.67
CA LEU A 164 -1.59 7.51 3.48
C LEU A 164 -0.76 8.70 2.95
N ASP A 165 0.56 8.54 2.82
CA ASP A 165 1.45 9.54 2.26
C ASP A 165 2.64 8.89 1.54
N ARG A 166 3.29 9.67 0.68
CA ARG A 166 4.47 9.23 -0.11
C ARG A 166 5.77 9.13 0.69
N ALA A 167 5.82 9.71 1.89
CA ALA A 167 7.00 9.61 2.74
C ALA A 167 7.04 8.29 3.52
N GLY A 168 5.94 7.51 3.50
CA GLY A 168 5.82 6.28 4.28
C GLY A 168 5.72 6.55 5.78
N ARG A 169 5.18 7.72 6.17
CA ARG A 169 5.05 8.12 7.58
C ARG A 169 3.75 7.63 8.21
N LEU A 170 2.62 7.84 7.53
CA LEU A 170 1.28 7.58 8.02
C LEU A 170 0.79 6.25 7.44
N LEU A 171 0.55 5.30 8.35
CA LEU A 171 0.07 3.97 8.03
C LEU A 171 -1.32 3.77 8.63
N ALA A 172 -2.32 3.50 7.79
CA ALA A 172 -3.64 3.09 8.23
C ALA A 172 -3.68 1.57 8.48
N LEU A 173 -4.26 1.18 9.61
CA LEU A 173 -4.48 -0.21 10.02
C LEU A 173 -5.92 -0.40 10.48
N ASP A 174 -6.52 -1.54 10.12
CA ASP A 174 -7.82 -1.93 10.62
C ASP A 174 -7.63 -2.60 11.99
N ARG A 175 -8.08 -1.92 13.05
CA ARG A 175 -7.95 -2.36 14.44
C ARG A 175 -9.27 -2.90 14.95
N GLU A 176 -9.26 -4.18 15.31
CA GLU A 176 -10.32 -4.82 16.09
C GLU A 176 -10.06 -4.61 17.58
N LEU A 177 -11.00 -3.95 18.26
CA LEU A 177 -11.01 -3.71 19.69
C LEU A 177 -12.45 -3.80 20.18
N ASP A 178 -12.69 -4.51 21.29
CA ASP A 178 -14.03 -4.70 21.88
C ASP A 178 -15.08 -5.23 20.88
N GLY A 179 -14.67 -6.13 19.99
CA GLY A 179 -15.55 -6.74 18.98
C GLY A 179 -15.91 -5.82 17.80
N ARG A 180 -15.35 -4.61 17.73
CA ARG A 180 -15.55 -3.66 16.63
C ARG A 180 -14.25 -3.39 15.90
N THR A 181 -14.32 -3.37 14.57
CA THR A 181 -13.18 -2.97 13.72
C THR A 181 -13.30 -1.50 13.33
N LYS A 182 -12.26 -0.71 13.61
CA LYS A 182 -12.14 0.68 13.12
C LYS A 182 -10.77 0.87 12.49
N THR A 183 -10.67 1.73 11.47
CA THR A 183 -9.36 2.08 10.92
C THR A 183 -8.71 3.15 11.80
N VAL A 184 -7.48 2.87 12.23
CA VAL A 184 -6.60 3.81 12.93
C VAL A 184 -5.44 4.21 12.03
N VAL A 185 -4.94 5.42 12.19
CA VAL A 185 -3.68 5.87 11.63
C VAL A 185 -2.57 5.70 12.66
N VAL A 186 -1.41 5.25 12.21
CA VAL A 186 -0.17 5.12 12.99
C VAL A 186 0.86 6.08 12.39
N ASP A 187 1.37 7.00 13.20
CA ASP A 187 2.41 7.95 12.80
C ASP A 187 3.80 7.39 13.14
N LEU A 188 4.51 6.90 12.13
CA LEU A 188 5.80 6.22 12.32
C LEU A 188 6.94 7.16 12.70
N GLU A 189 6.84 8.46 12.43
CA GLU A 189 7.82 9.46 12.84
C GLU A 189 7.60 9.92 14.29
N ARG A 190 6.37 9.80 14.80
CA ARG A 190 6.02 10.10 16.20
C ARG A 190 5.99 8.84 17.07
N GLY A 191 6.95 7.95 16.87
CA GLY A 191 7.08 6.73 17.69
C GLY A 191 5.89 5.76 17.59
N GLY A 192 5.09 5.84 16.52
CA GLY A 192 3.90 5.02 16.34
C GLY A 192 2.69 5.47 17.15
N GLU A 193 2.57 6.77 17.43
CA GLU A 193 1.33 7.38 17.94
C GLU A 193 0.13 6.96 17.08
N THR A 194 -0.98 6.60 17.72
CA THR A 194 -2.18 6.12 17.03
C THR A 194 -3.34 7.09 17.16
N GLY A 195 -4.05 7.36 16.06
CA GLY A 195 -5.29 8.14 16.03
C GLY A 195 -6.41 7.40 15.30
N LEU A 196 -7.66 7.71 15.61
CA LEU A 196 -8.80 7.19 14.86
C LEU A 196 -8.86 7.87 13.49
N LEU A 197 -8.92 7.08 12.42
CA LEU A 197 -9.02 7.60 11.05
C LEU A 197 -10.43 7.47 10.49
N LEU A 198 -11.06 6.30 10.68
CA LEU A 198 -12.37 5.99 10.11
C LEU A 198 -13.27 5.35 11.16
N GLN A 199 -14.39 6.02 11.40
CA GLN A 199 -15.52 5.52 12.16
C GLN A 199 -16.80 6.17 11.61
N ILE A 200 -17.70 5.37 11.04
CA ILE A 200 -18.95 5.87 10.46
C ILE A 200 -20.05 5.89 11.51
N THR A 201 -20.20 4.82 12.28
CA THR A 201 -21.01 4.78 13.50
C THR A 201 -20.19 4.13 14.62
N GLU A 202 -20.67 4.18 15.85
CA GLU A 202 -20.02 3.48 16.97
C GLU A 202 -20.07 1.96 16.78
N GLU A 203 -21.24 1.45 16.37
CA GLU A 203 -21.50 0.01 16.23
C GLU A 203 -21.00 -0.61 14.91
N SER A 204 -20.57 0.18 13.93
CA SER A 204 -20.12 -0.36 12.64
C SER A 204 -18.74 -1.04 12.72
N ASN A 205 -18.46 -1.92 11.78
CA ASN A 205 -17.12 -2.31 11.39
C ASN A 205 -16.71 -1.51 10.16
N ASP A 206 -15.73 -0.63 10.33
CA ASP A 206 -15.23 0.24 9.27
C ASP A 206 -13.79 -0.10 8.94
N ARG A 207 -13.52 -0.35 7.66
CA ARG A 207 -12.21 -0.81 7.16
C ARG A 207 -11.76 0.00 5.97
N LEU A 208 -10.50 0.39 5.94
CA LEU A 208 -9.91 1.06 4.79
C LEU A 208 -9.30 0.01 3.85
N LEU A 209 -9.73 0.03 2.59
CA LEU A 209 -9.33 -0.98 1.60
C LEU A 209 -8.18 -0.49 0.72
N LEU A 210 -8.23 0.76 0.26
CA LEU A 210 -7.19 1.42 -0.52
C LEU A 210 -7.21 2.92 -0.24
N ALA A 211 -6.06 3.55 -0.44
CA ALA A 211 -5.91 4.99 -0.49
C ALA A 211 -4.97 5.35 -1.63
N ASP A 212 -5.16 6.55 -2.19
CA ASP A 212 -4.19 7.18 -3.07
C ASP A 212 -3.83 8.56 -2.47
N PRO A 213 -2.57 8.75 -2.03
CA PRO A 213 -2.15 10.00 -1.38
C PRO A 213 -2.10 11.20 -2.33
N ASP A 214 -2.08 10.96 -3.65
CA ASP A 214 -1.95 12.00 -4.67
C ASP A 214 -3.27 12.73 -4.88
N SER A 215 -4.33 11.96 -5.02
CA SER A 215 -5.70 12.45 -5.17
C SER A 215 -6.40 12.66 -3.84
N GLY A 216 -5.94 11.99 -2.78
CA GLY A 216 -6.63 11.90 -1.50
C GLY A 216 -7.79 10.91 -1.50
N LEU A 217 -7.98 10.10 -2.55
CA LEU A 217 -9.05 9.10 -2.61
C LEU A 217 -8.89 8.08 -1.49
N LEU A 218 -9.98 7.81 -0.76
CA LEU A 218 -10.10 6.69 0.17
C LEU A 218 -11.19 5.75 -0.31
N LEU A 219 -10.91 4.44 -0.35
CA LEU A 219 -11.89 3.38 -0.57
C LEU A 219 -12.02 2.56 0.69
N LEU A 220 -13.26 2.34 1.13
CA LEU A 220 -13.55 1.70 2.42
C LEU A 220 -14.69 0.71 2.32
N ARG A 221 -14.79 -0.14 3.33
CA ARG A 221 -15.94 -1.01 3.60
C ARG A 221 -16.54 -0.66 4.94
N SER A 222 -17.86 -0.63 5.01
CA SER A 222 -18.59 -0.44 6.26
C SER A 222 -19.86 -1.27 6.27
N ASP A 223 -20.23 -1.77 7.45
CA ASP A 223 -21.50 -2.43 7.72
C ASP A 223 -22.51 -1.52 8.49
N ALA A 224 -22.24 -0.22 8.58
CA ALA A 224 -23.09 0.75 9.29
C ALA A 224 -24.61 0.64 9.04
N PRO A 225 -25.12 0.34 7.82
CA PRO A 225 -26.56 0.13 7.61
C PRO A 225 -27.06 -1.28 7.98
N GLY A 226 -26.25 -2.12 8.63
CA GLY A 226 -26.53 -3.52 8.96
C GLY A 226 -26.06 -4.54 7.92
N TYR A 227 -25.38 -4.12 6.85
CA TYR A 227 -24.81 -4.98 5.82
C TYR A 227 -23.58 -4.34 5.18
N ASP A 228 -22.63 -5.18 4.74
CA ASP A 228 -21.40 -4.74 4.07
C ASP A 228 -21.69 -3.94 2.80
N ARG A 229 -21.11 -2.74 2.73
CA ARG A 229 -21.10 -1.91 1.52
C ARG A 229 -19.75 -1.24 1.30
N LEU A 230 -19.41 -1.01 0.03
CA LEU A 230 -18.24 -0.25 -0.35
C LEU A 230 -18.59 1.23 -0.46
N GLY A 231 -17.72 2.07 0.10
CA GLY A 231 -17.82 3.52 0.01
C GLY A 231 -16.50 4.14 -0.36
N TRP A 232 -16.55 5.44 -0.64
CA TRP A 232 -15.37 6.25 -0.88
C TRP A 232 -15.48 7.61 -0.20
N GLY A 233 -14.34 8.20 0.11
CA GLY A 233 -14.21 9.53 0.69
C GLY A 233 -12.92 10.19 0.26
N VAL A 234 -12.64 11.34 0.85
CA VAL A 234 -11.43 12.13 0.58
C VAL A 234 -10.68 12.33 1.89
N LEU A 235 -9.40 11.98 1.90
CA LEU A 235 -8.53 12.11 3.05
C LEU A 235 -8.49 13.57 3.53
N GLY A 236 -8.72 13.78 4.82
CA GLY A 236 -8.75 15.12 5.43
C GLY A 236 -9.99 15.96 5.12
N SER A 237 -10.97 15.43 4.37
CA SER A 237 -12.23 16.12 4.08
C SER A 237 -13.25 15.92 5.19
N SER A 238 -14.06 16.95 5.46
CA SER A 238 -15.25 16.87 6.31
C SER A 238 -16.51 16.39 5.56
N LEU A 239 -16.39 16.13 4.25
CA LEU A 239 -17.51 15.62 3.45
C LEU A 239 -17.85 14.18 3.87
N PRO A 240 -19.15 13.81 3.89
CA PRO A 240 -19.53 12.45 4.25
C PRO A 240 -19.00 11.43 3.25
N VAL A 241 -18.71 10.23 3.72
CA VAL A 241 -18.44 9.07 2.87
C VAL A 241 -19.62 8.83 1.93
N ARG A 242 -19.33 8.56 0.65
CA ARG A 242 -20.31 8.23 -0.39
C ARG A 242 -20.35 6.72 -0.59
N PHE A 243 -21.55 6.16 -0.77
CA PHE A 243 -21.77 4.73 -0.99
C PHE A 243 -22.53 4.49 -2.30
N PRO A 244 -21.83 4.39 -3.45
CA PRO A 244 -22.46 4.18 -4.75
C PRO A 244 -23.09 2.80 -4.86
N GLU A 245 -24.35 2.73 -5.32
CA GLU A 245 -25.05 1.44 -5.51
C GLU A 245 -24.35 0.54 -6.54
N CYS A 246 -23.65 1.12 -7.53
CA CYS A 246 -22.89 0.35 -8.52
C CYS A 246 -21.69 -0.43 -7.95
N LEU A 247 -21.25 -0.12 -6.73
CA LEU A 247 -20.21 -0.86 -6.01
C LEU A 247 -20.79 -1.88 -5.02
N ARG A 248 -22.11 -2.04 -4.98
CA ARG A 248 -22.75 -3.06 -4.15
C ARG A 248 -22.49 -4.44 -4.77
N PRO A 249 -21.92 -5.40 -4.02
CA PRO A 249 -21.71 -6.74 -4.57
C PRO A 249 -23.04 -7.45 -4.84
N THR A 250 -23.33 -7.80 -6.09
CA THR A 250 -24.50 -8.60 -6.48
C THR A 250 -24.12 -10.07 -6.60
N GLY A 251 -23.94 -10.76 -5.46
CA GLY A 251 -23.62 -12.19 -5.42
C GLY A 251 -22.14 -12.49 -5.74
N GLY A 252 -21.25 -12.11 -4.83
CA GLY A 252 -19.80 -12.30 -4.97
C GLY A 252 -19.00 -11.36 -4.09
N THR A 253 -17.68 -11.30 -4.30
CA THR A 253 -16.79 -10.34 -3.63
C THR A 253 -16.26 -9.32 -4.62
N LEU A 254 -16.28 -8.05 -4.22
CA LEU A 254 -15.65 -6.94 -4.93
C LEU A 254 -14.47 -6.43 -4.09
N ALA A 255 -13.25 -6.65 -4.57
CA ALA A 255 -12.02 -6.33 -3.85
C ALA A 255 -11.16 -5.37 -4.68
N PRO A 256 -10.96 -4.11 -4.24
CA PRO A 256 -10.09 -3.18 -4.95
C PRO A 256 -8.64 -3.63 -4.80
N PHE A 257 -7.82 -3.45 -5.84
CA PHE A 257 -6.39 -3.82 -5.79
C PHE A 257 -5.43 -2.77 -6.34
N ALA A 258 -5.91 -1.78 -7.10
CA ALA A 258 -5.07 -0.69 -7.60
C ALA A 258 -5.89 0.59 -7.84
N VAL A 259 -5.27 1.74 -7.61
CA VAL A 259 -5.80 3.08 -7.94
C VAL A 259 -4.87 3.75 -8.93
N GLN A 260 -5.42 4.50 -9.89
CA GLN A 260 -4.66 5.28 -10.86
C GLN A 260 -3.94 6.44 -10.17
N PRO A 261 -2.59 6.46 -10.18
CA PRO A 261 -1.83 7.52 -9.56
C PRO A 261 -1.86 8.79 -10.42
N GLY A 262 -1.28 9.88 -9.89
CA GLY A 262 -1.07 11.13 -10.64
C GLY A 262 -2.31 12.01 -10.84
N GLN A 263 -3.47 11.63 -10.30
CA GLN A 263 -4.68 12.45 -10.30
C GLN A 263 -4.65 13.48 -9.16
N MET A 264 -3.70 14.41 -9.24
CA MET A 264 -3.40 15.36 -8.16
C MET A 264 -4.65 16.13 -7.69
N LEU A 265 -5.05 15.92 -6.43
CA LEU A 265 -6.24 16.54 -5.82
C LEU A 265 -7.54 16.32 -6.62
N ALA A 266 -7.62 15.26 -7.43
CA ALA A 266 -8.77 14.93 -8.26
C ALA A 266 -9.25 13.49 -8.00
N PRO A 267 -9.75 13.18 -6.79
CA PRO A 267 -10.18 11.83 -6.42
C PRO A 267 -11.30 11.32 -7.34
N GLU A 268 -12.15 12.19 -7.86
CA GLU A 268 -13.25 11.83 -8.77
C GLU A 268 -12.78 11.29 -10.12
N SER A 269 -11.56 11.64 -10.55
CA SER A 269 -10.96 11.21 -11.81
C SER A 269 -10.19 9.90 -11.69
N CYS A 270 -9.90 9.43 -10.47
CA CYS A 270 -9.12 8.23 -10.22
C CYS A 270 -9.84 6.98 -10.73
N ALA A 271 -9.20 6.24 -11.64
CA ALA A 271 -9.62 4.89 -11.95
C ALA A 271 -9.20 3.92 -10.83
N VAL A 272 -10.09 3.01 -10.49
CA VAL A 272 -9.89 2.00 -9.45
C VAL A 272 -10.16 0.65 -10.08
N ALA A 273 -9.21 -0.25 -9.96
CA ALA A 273 -9.33 -1.62 -10.44
C ALA A 273 -9.77 -2.55 -9.32
N PHE A 274 -10.70 -3.45 -9.65
CA PHE A 274 -11.30 -4.40 -8.74
C PHE A 274 -11.16 -5.83 -9.26
N ARG A 275 -10.85 -6.75 -8.35
CA ARG A 275 -11.09 -8.17 -8.55
C ARG A 275 -12.52 -8.48 -8.17
N MET A 276 -13.26 -9.02 -9.11
CA MET A 276 -14.63 -9.47 -8.92
C MET A 276 -14.64 -11.00 -8.90
N THR A 277 -15.14 -11.60 -7.84
CA THR A 277 -15.26 -13.06 -7.74
C THR A 277 -16.72 -13.42 -7.58
N ALA A 278 -17.24 -14.20 -8.52
CA ALA A 278 -18.61 -14.71 -8.52
C ALA A 278 -18.58 -16.23 -8.75
N ALA A 279 -19.75 -16.89 -8.65
CA ALA A 279 -19.86 -18.32 -8.94
C ALA A 279 -19.41 -18.68 -10.37
N SER A 280 -19.50 -17.73 -11.31
CA SER A 280 -19.09 -17.88 -12.71
C SER A 280 -17.59 -17.70 -12.94
N GLY A 281 -16.81 -17.34 -11.92
CA GLY A 281 -15.36 -17.14 -12.02
C GLY A 281 -14.91 -15.74 -11.58
N THR A 282 -13.71 -15.37 -12.03
CA THR A 282 -13.07 -14.10 -11.66
C THR A 282 -13.04 -13.14 -12.83
N TRP A 283 -13.40 -11.88 -12.58
CA TRP A 283 -13.52 -10.82 -13.56
C TRP A 283 -12.77 -9.57 -13.08
N LEU A 284 -12.49 -8.69 -14.02
CA LEU A 284 -11.88 -7.40 -13.76
C LEU A 284 -12.96 -6.30 -13.77
N GLY A 285 -13.04 -5.54 -12.68
CA GLY A 285 -13.88 -4.36 -12.59
C GLY A 285 -13.06 -3.08 -12.66
N VAL A 286 -13.54 -2.06 -13.34
CA VAL A 286 -12.96 -0.71 -13.33
C VAL A 286 -14.04 0.32 -13.02
N TRP A 287 -13.76 1.21 -12.08
CA TRP A 287 -14.67 2.25 -11.64
C TRP A 287 -13.94 3.56 -11.40
N ARG A 288 -14.63 4.69 -11.60
CA ARG A 288 -14.18 6.03 -11.22
C ARG A 288 -15.25 6.68 -10.38
N PRO A 289 -14.94 7.50 -9.35
CA PRO A 289 -15.99 8.12 -8.56
C PRO A 289 -16.86 9.13 -9.33
N SER A 290 -16.32 9.78 -10.37
CA SER A 290 -17.10 10.59 -11.32
C SER A 290 -18.07 9.77 -12.17
N GLU A 291 -17.80 8.46 -12.34
CA GLU A 291 -18.63 7.55 -13.10
C GLU A 291 -19.60 6.81 -12.18
N ARG A 292 -20.89 6.79 -12.53
CA ARG A 292 -21.92 6.09 -11.74
C ARG A 292 -22.03 4.59 -12.07
N GLN A 293 -21.01 4.00 -12.69
CA GLN A 293 -21.04 2.64 -13.21
C GLN A 293 -19.71 1.92 -12.96
N LEU A 294 -19.78 0.68 -12.48
CA LEU A 294 -18.67 -0.26 -12.47
C LEU A 294 -18.64 -0.98 -13.83
N ARG A 295 -17.57 -0.77 -14.61
CA ARG A 295 -17.38 -1.44 -15.90
C ARG A 295 -16.69 -2.78 -15.68
N GLN A 296 -17.18 -3.83 -16.32
CA GLN A 296 -16.62 -5.18 -16.19
C GLN A 296 -15.90 -5.58 -17.47
N TYR A 297 -14.75 -6.22 -17.30
CA TYR A 297 -13.89 -6.71 -18.37
C TYR A 297 -13.55 -8.18 -18.10
N PRO A 298 -13.40 -9.00 -19.16
CA PRO A 298 -12.86 -10.34 -19.00
C PRO A 298 -11.45 -10.27 -18.42
N ALA A 299 -11.14 -11.15 -17.47
CA ALA A 299 -9.78 -11.30 -16.98
C ALA A 299 -8.88 -11.89 -18.09
N PRO A 300 -7.67 -11.34 -18.31
CA PRO A 300 -6.69 -11.98 -19.20
C PRO A 300 -6.41 -13.42 -18.76
N GLU A 301 -6.15 -14.30 -19.72
CA GLU A 301 -5.73 -15.67 -19.42
C GLU A 301 -4.45 -15.66 -18.56
N GLY A 302 -4.41 -16.52 -17.54
CA GLY A 302 -3.28 -16.59 -16.62
C GLY A 302 -3.12 -15.38 -15.68
N TRP A 303 -4.02 -14.38 -15.70
CA TRP A 303 -3.95 -13.22 -14.80
C TRP A 303 -3.86 -13.68 -13.34
N LEU A 304 -2.90 -13.11 -12.60
CA LEU A 304 -2.70 -13.37 -11.18
C LEU A 304 -3.70 -12.54 -10.36
N PRO A 305 -4.83 -13.13 -9.91
CA PRO A 305 -6.02 -12.34 -9.60
C PRO A 305 -5.86 -11.41 -8.40
N GLY A 306 -6.30 -10.16 -8.57
CA GLY A 306 -6.15 -9.12 -7.56
C GLY A 306 -4.75 -8.52 -7.51
N THR A 307 -3.96 -8.70 -8.58
CA THR A 307 -2.65 -8.07 -8.75
C THR A 307 -2.65 -7.23 -10.01
N GLY A 308 -2.04 -6.05 -9.94
CA GLY A 308 -1.84 -5.15 -11.06
C GLY A 308 -1.49 -3.76 -10.59
N LEU A 309 -1.10 -2.90 -11.52
CA LEU A 309 -0.77 -1.51 -11.25
C LEU A 309 -1.30 -0.61 -12.35
N TRP A 310 -1.67 0.61 -11.98
CA TRP A 310 -2.04 1.63 -12.94
C TRP A 310 -0.83 2.48 -13.29
N THR A 311 -0.68 2.80 -14.57
CA THR A 311 0.17 3.92 -14.98
C THR A 311 -0.56 5.24 -14.72
N ALA A 312 0.20 6.33 -14.57
CA ALA A 312 -0.37 7.66 -14.45
C ALA A 312 -1.24 8.03 -15.68
N ASP A 313 -0.87 7.54 -16.86
CA ASP A 313 -1.57 7.75 -18.13
C ASP A 313 -2.88 6.96 -18.27
N GLY A 314 -3.21 6.09 -17.31
CA GLY A 314 -4.47 5.35 -17.31
C GLY A 314 -4.43 4.02 -18.07
N GLU A 315 -3.25 3.41 -18.18
CA GLU A 315 -3.12 2.00 -18.57
C GLU A 315 -3.10 1.12 -17.32
N LEU A 316 -3.89 0.05 -17.33
CA LEU A 316 -3.87 -0.97 -16.28
C LEU A 316 -2.96 -2.12 -16.72
N LEU A 317 -1.90 -2.34 -15.95
CA LEU A 317 -0.94 -3.44 -16.16
C LEU A 317 -1.31 -4.62 -15.26
N LEU A 318 -1.47 -5.80 -15.86
CA LEU A 318 -1.98 -7.00 -15.22
C LEU A 318 -0.98 -8.14 -15.39
N PRO A 319 -0.17 -8.45 -14.35
CA PRO A 319 0.73 -9.59 -14.37
C PRO A 319 -0.02 -10.90 -14.57
N TYR A 320 0.48 -11.74 -15.48
CA TYR A 320 -0.09 -13.06 -15.77
C TYR A 320 1.01 -14.10 -15.95
N ALA A 321 0.64 -15.37 -15.73
CA ALA A 321 1.49 -16.51 -16.03
C ALA A 321 0.64 -17.61 -16.67
N THR A 322 1.10 -18.12 -17.81
CA THR A 322 0.53 -19.28 -18.52
C THR A 322 1.62 -20.33 -18.74
N GLU A 323 1.25 -21.51 -19.25
CA GLU A 323 2.24 -22.52 -19.63
C GLU A 323 3.17 -22.04 -20.77
N ALA A 324 2.64 -21.23 -21.70
CA ALA A 324 3.41 -20.70 -22.83
C ALA A 324 4.27 -19.50 -22.43
N GLU A 325 3.80 -18.69 -21.48
CA GLU A 325 4.44 -17.46 -21.04
C GLU A 325 4.41 -17.39 -19.50
N PRO A 326 5.44 -17.88 -18.80
CA PRO A 326 5.44 -18.02 -17.35
C PRO A 326 5.55 -16.68 -16.60
N CYS A 327 5.91 -15.61 -17.31
CA CYS A 327 6.02 -14.25 -16.81
C CYS A 327 5.60 -13.26 -17.92
N GLY A 328 4.41 -12.67 -17.79
CA GLY A 328 3.88 -11.69 -18.72
C GLY A 328 3.16 -10.55 -18.01
N VAL A 329 2.94 -9.44 -18.73
CA VAL A 329 2.18 -8.27 -18.24
C VAL A 329 1.21 -7.84 -19.33
N ALA A 330 -0.07 -8.11 -19.13
CA ALA A 330 -1.11 -7.66 -20.05
C ALA A 330 -1.35 -6.16 -19.83
N ARG A 331 -1.40 -5.39 -20.92
CA ARG A 331 -1.66 -3.95 -20.88
C ARG A 331 -3.07 -3.69 -21.36
N MET A 332 -3.85 -2.99 -20.55
CA MET A 332 -5.23 -2.65 -20.89
C MET A 332 -5.40 -1.14 -20.81
N GLY A 333 -5.52 -0.50 -21.97
CA GLY A 333 -5.91 0.90 -22.05
C GLY A 333 -7.35 1.03 -21.60
N VAL A 334 -7.59 1.61 -20.42
CA VAL A 334 -8.95 1.89 -19.96
C VAL A 334 -9.31 3.26 -20.51
N PRO A 335 -10.32 3.37 -21.39
CA PRO A 335 -10.78 4.67 -21.84
C PRO A 335 -11.07 5.55 -20.62
N GLY A 336 -10.31 6.64 -20.49
CA GLY A 336 -10.73 7.74 -19.65
C GLY A 336 -12.08 8.24 -20.17
N ALA A 337 -12.98 8.62 -19.27
CA ALA A 337 -13.90 9.67 -19.69
C ALA A 337 -13.01 10.79 -20.22
N VAL A 338 -13.21 11.18 -21.47
CA VAL A 338 -12.67 12.45 -21.97
C VAL A 338 -13.33 13.49 -21.07
N VAL A 339 -12.70 13.81 -19.94
CA VAL A 339 -12.75 15.18 -19.47
C VAL A 339 -12.16 15.87 -20.67
N GLU A 340 -13.02 16.49 -21.48
CA GLU A 340 -12.60 17.59 -22.33
C GLU A 340 -11.83 18.48 -21.36
N ARG A 341 -10.51 18.28 -21.29
CA ARG A 341 -9.61 19.31 -20.92
C ARG A 341 -9.89 20.29 -22.01
N VAL A 342 -10.86 21.16 -21.76
CA VAL A 342 -11.07 22.29 -22.59
C VAL A 342 -9.80 23.07 -22.34
N ASP A 343 -8.78 22.77 -23.14
CA ASP A 343 -7.94 23.81 -23.67
C ASP A 343 -8.92 24.74 -24.38
N GLN A 344 -9.61 25.57 -23.58
CA GLN A 344 -10.08 26.87 -24.00
C GLN A 344 -8.85 27.77 -24.20
N MET A 345 -7.83 27.28 -24.90
CA MET A 345 -7.27 28.07 -25.97
C MET A 345 -8.24 27.94 -27.14
N ARG A 346 -9.43 28.52 -26.95
CA ARG A 346 -10.25 28.97 -28.06
C ARG A 346 -9.28 29.78 -28.92
N ALA A 347 -9.02 29.34 -30.15
CA ALA A 347 -8.35 30.17 -31.12
C ALA A 347 -9.14 31.48 -31.15
N VAL A 348 -8.60 32.51 -30.50
CA VAL A 348 -9.12 33.86 -30.58
C VAL A 348 -8.85 34.26 -32.01
N LEU A 349 -9.85 34.11 -32.87
CA LEU A 349 -9.87 34.85 -34.12
C LEU A 349 -9.66 36.33 -33.74
N PRO A 350 -8.74 37.05 -34.40
CA PRO A 350 -8.45 38.43 -34.06
C PRO A 350 -9.76 39.22 -34.09
N VAL A 351 -10.13 39.79 -32.94
CA VAL A 351 -11.25 40.72 -32.82
C VAL A 351 -10.94 41.92 -33.71
N GLN A 352 -11.81 42.16 -34.69
CA GLN A 352 -11.80 43.38 -35.50
C GLN A 352 -11.82 44.60 -34.56
N PRO A 353 -10.99 45.64 -34.78
CA PRO A 353 -10.93 46.78 -33.88
C PRO A 353 -12.30 47.47 -33.78
N VAL A 354 -12.79 47.57 -32.55
CA VAL A 354 -13.98 48.37 -32.21
C VAL A 354 -13.66 49.84 -32.45
N GLY A 355 -14.54 50.54 -33.17
CA GLY A 355 -14.43 51.97 -33.46
C GLY A 355 -14.31 52.83 -32.20
N ALA A 356 -13.69 54.00 -32.37
CA ALA A 356 -13.34 54.92 -31.30
C ALA A 356 -14.48 55.19 -30.30
N VAL A 357 -14.24 54.87 -29.03
CA VAL A 357 -15.10 55.26 -27.90
C VAL A 357 -14.74 56.68 -27.49
N VAL A 358 -15.75 57.55 -27.41
CA VAL A 358 -15.64 58.93 -26.93
C VAL A 358 -15.32 58.92 -25.43
N PRO A 359 -14.32 59.69 -24.94
CA PRO A 359 -13.94 59.67 -23.53
C PRO A 359 -15.03 60.27 -22.62
N VAL A 360 -15.41 59.51 -21.60
CA VAL A 360 -16.24 59.97 -20.47
C VAL A 360 -15.35 60.76 -19.50
N GLN A 361 -15.84 61.89 -19.00
CA GLN A 361 -15.10 62.76 -18.09
C GLN A 361 -14.79 62.09 -16.74
N PRO A 362 -13.61 62.36 -16.13
CA PRO A 362 -13.18 61.71 -14.90
C PRO A 362 -14.01 62.12 -13.69
N VAL A 363 -14.42 61.11 -12.91
CA VAL A 363 -15.01 61.26 -11.58
C VAL A 363 -13.92 61.70 -10.59
N GLY A 364 -14.28 62.64 -9.70
CA GLY A 364 -13.38 63.33 -8.78
C GLY A 364 -12.60 62.45 -7.79
N ALA A 365 -11.53 63.04 -7.26
CA ALA A 365 -10.47 62.40 -6.47
C ALA A 365 -10.97 61.59 -5.26
N VAL A 366 -10.56 60.31 -5.21
CA VAL A 366 -10.59 59.48 -4.01
C VAL A 366 -9.41 59.87 -3.12
N VAL A 367 -9.68 60.22 -1.86
CA VAL A 367 -8.67 60.62 -0.87
C VAL A 367 -7.81 59.41 -0.48
N PRO A 368 -6.47 59.51 -0.41
CA PRO A 368 -5.61 58.38 -0.05
C PRO A 368 -5.84 57.91 1.39
N VAL A 369 -6.05 56.60 1.56
CA VAL A 369 -5.97 55.94 2.88
C VAL A 369 -4.50 55.99 3.33
N ARG A 370 -4.26 56.44 4.56
CA ARG A 370 -2.91 56.54 5.14
C ARG A 370 -2.24 55.15 5.22
N PRO A 371 -0.95 55.01 4.89
CA PRO A 371 -0.22 53.76 5.10
C PRO A 371 -0.18 53.38 6.58
N VAL A 372 -0.43 52.10 6.87
CA VAL A 372 -0.18 51.49 8.18
C VAL A 372 1.33 51.50 8.43
N ALA A 373 1.75 51.93 9.63
CA ALA A 373 3.16 51.98 10.01
C ALA A 373 3.80 50.57 9.96
N PRO A 374 5.07 50.44 9.53
CA PRO A 374 5.76 49.17 9.52
C PRO A 374 5.94 48.63 10.95
N VAL A 375 5.66 47.34 11.13
CA VAL A 375 5.94 46.60 12.35
C VAL A 375 7.46 46.49 12.48
N GLN A 376 8.01 46.81 13.67
CA GLN A 376 9.45 46.68 13.92
C GLN A 376 9.90 45.22 13.74
N PRO A 377 11.09 44.97 13.15
CA PRO A 377 11.65 43.63 13.09
C PRO A 377 11.86 43.06 14.50
N VAL A 378 11.43 41.82 14.71
CA VAL A 378 11.84 41.03 15.88
C VAL A 378 13.36 40.82 15.79
N GLU A 379 14.10 41.11 16.86
CA GLU A 379 15.53 40.86 16.92
C GLU A 379 15.83 39.39 16.61
N LEU A 380 16.81 39.17 15.73
CA LEU A 380 17.36 37.85 15.44
C LEU A 380 17.82 37.19 16.75
N VAL A 381 17.19 36.07 17.10
CA VAL A 381 17.79 35.11 18.04
C VAL A 381 19.15 34.72 17.46
N ARG A 382 20.22 34.97 18.21
CA ARG A 382 21.58 34.58 17.80
C ARG A 382 21.60 33.06 17.57
N PRO A 383 22.13 32.57 16.44
CA PRO A 383 22.32 31.14 16.25
C PRO A 383 23.23 30.60 17.37
N MET A 384 22.83 29.48 17.98
CA MET A 384 23.73 28.72 18.84
C MET A 384 24.97 28.37 18.02
N GLY A 385 26.14 28.73 18.53
CA GLY A 385 27.41 28.37 17.90
C GLY A 385 27.56 26.86 17.77
N PRO A 386 28.38 26.38 16.81
CA PRO A 386 28.60 24.96 16.61
C PRO A 386 29.11 24.30 17.89
N MET A 387 28.50 23.17 18.28
CA MET A 387 29.07 22.31 19.31
C MET A 387 30.45 21.86 18.84
N GLY A 388 31.47 22.15 19.64
CA GLY A 388 32.83 21.68 19.39
C GLY A 388 32.90 20.15 19.36
N PRO A 389 33.94 19.57 18.72
CA PRO A 389 34.08 18.13 18.59
C PRO A 389 34.18 17.46 19.97
N MET A 390 33.40 16.40 20.17
CA MET A 390 33.58 15.52 21.32
C MET A 390 34.98 14.91 21.28
N GLY A 391 35.70 15.03 22.38
CA GLY A 391 37.03 14.42 22.54
C GLY A 391 36.98 12.89 22.42
N PRO A 392 38.13 12.25 22.16
CA PRO A 392 38.21 10.81 21.93
C PRO A 392 37.77 10.01 23.16
N VAL A 393 36.82 9.11 22.96
CA VAL A 393 36.40 8.12 23.96
C VAL A 393 37.53 7.10 24.14
N ARG A 394 37.97 6.93 25.39
CA ARG A 394 39.02 5.99 25.78
C ARG A 394 38.49 4.56 25.60
N GLN A 395 39.23 3.71 24.86
CA GLN A 395 38.90 2.29 24.70
C GLN A 395 38.91 1.57 26.06
N VAL A 396 37.87 0.78 26.31
CA VAL A 396 37.82 -0.19 27.41
C VAL A 396 38.27 -1.54 26.84
N GLU A 397 39.32 -2.11 27.41
CA GLU A 397 39.81 -3.44 27.02
C GLU A 397 38.82 -4.55 27.44
N PRO A 398 38.50 -5.52 26.57
CA PRO A 398 37.69 -6.67 26.94
C PRO A 398 38.54 -7.72 27.67
N THR A 399 38.28 -7.93 28.96
CA THR A 399 38.84 -9.06 29.71
C THR A 399 38.02 -10.32 29.44
N TRP A 400 38.40 -11.09 28.41
CA TRP A 400 38.02 -12.49 28.26
C TRP A 400 39.26 -13.36 28.56
N ALA A 401 39.25 -14.03 29.71
CA ALA A 401 40.14 -15.14 29.99
C ALA A 401 39.46 -16.10 30.97
N GLY A 402 38.93 -17.19 30.43
CA GLY A 402 38.38 -18.30 31.20
C GLY A 402 38.19 -19.51 30.29
N ARG A 403 39.26 -20.31 30.12
CA ARG A 403 39.21 -21.59 29.39
C ARG A 403 38.44 -22.65 30.18
N PRO A 404 37.83 -23.66 29.50
CA PRO A 404 37.03 -24.69 30.13
C PRO A 404 37.85 -25.96 30.43
N THR A 405 37.55 -26.60 31.57
CA THR A 405 37.86 -27.99 31.94
C THR A 405 36.93 -28.27 33.13
N GLY A 406 36.13 -29.33 33.24
CA GLY A 406 36.12 -30.63 32.59
C GLY A 406 35.87 -31.66 33.71
N LEU A 407 34.65 -32.22 33.73
CA LEU A 407 34.22 -33.54 34.25
C LEU A 407 34.54 -34.01 35.69
N THR A 408 33.63 -34.87 36.18
CA THR A 408 33.66 -35.75 37.37
C THR A 408 33.60 -35.03 38.73
N GLY A 409 32.52 -35.08 39.51
CA GLY A 409 31.69 -36.21 39.89
C GLY A 409 32.29 -36.84 41.15
N LEU A 410 31.66 -36.70 42.32
CA LEU A 410 31.75 -37.63 43.45
C LEU A 410 30.72 -37.28 44.55
N THR A 411 30.06 -38.33 45.00
CA THR A 411 29.06 -38.45 46.06
C THR A 411 29.69 -38.67 47.45
N GLY A 412 29.08 -38.11 48.49
CA GLY A 412 28.76 -38.85 49.73
C GLY A 412 29.63 -38.67 51.00
N LEU A 413 28.89 -38.58 52.13
CA LEU A 413 29.26 -38.87 53.55
C LEU A 413 30.00 -37.73 54.29
N THR A 414 29.72 -37.29 55.53
CA THR A 414 28.91 -37.76 56.68
C THR A 414 28.87 -36.61 57.74
N GLY A 415 27.82 -36.52 58.59
CA GLY A 415 27.72 -35.56 59.74
C GLY A 415 28.60 -35.95 60.95
N PRO A 416 28.37 -35.47 62.21
CA PRO A 416 27.15 -34.82 62.77
C PRO A 416 27.38 -33.64 63.79
N HIS A 417 26.30 -32.94 64.18
CA HIS A 417 25.82 -32.74 65.58
C HIS A 417 24.70 -31.66 65.67
N ARG A 418 23.75 -31.91 66.58
CA ARG A 418 22.41 -31.31 66.86
C ARG A 418 22.49 -30.38 68.12
N PRO A 419 21.39 -29.81 68.70
CA PRO A 419 20.23 -29.01 68.21
C PRO A 419 19.96 -27.71 69.04
N ALA A 420 19.01 -26.86 68.60
CA ALA A 420 17.97 -26.26 69.47
C ALA A 420 16.86 -25.58 68.61
N GLU A 421 15.60 -25.84 68.97
CA GLU A 421 14.32 -25.35 68.42
C GLU A 421 13.58 -24.57 69.55
N PRO A 422 12.35 -24.01 69.38
CA PRO A 422 11.70 -23.38 68.22
C PRO A 422 10.95 -22.07 68.61
N GLY A 423 10.33 -21.39 67.63
CA GLY A 423 9.33 -20.35 67.91
C GLY A 423 8.60 -19.87 66.65
N GLN A 424 7.35 -20.31 66.48
CA GLN A 424 6.34 -19.78 65.55
C GLN A 424 5.02 -19.71 66.34
N PRO A 425 4.09 -18.77 66.03
CA PRO A 425 3.03 -19.11 65.07
C PRO A 425 2.53 -17.92 64.17
N PRO A 426 1.57 -18.16 63.24
CA PRO A 426 1.26 -17.35 62.05
C PRO A 426 -0.16 -16.73 62.03
N VAL A 427 -0.48 -15.81 61.09
CA VAL A 427 -1.84 -15.48 60.54
C VAL A 427 -1.70 -14.41 59.42
N GLU A 428 -2.03 -14.65 58.14
CA GLU A 428 -3.34 -14.63 57.41
C GLU A 428 -3.67 -13.28 56.71
N PRO A 429 -4.44 -13.31 55.58
CA PRO A 429 -4.50 -12.25 54.56
C PRO A 429 -5.70 -11.30 54.73
N LEU A 430 -5.67 -10.13 54.07
CA LEU A 430 -6.83 -9.22 54.00
C LEU A 430 -7.30 -9.02 52.55
N GLU A 431 -8.54 -9.44 52.33
CA GLU A 431 -9.45 -9.22 51.19
C GLU A 431 -10.11 -7.80 51.27
N PRO A 432 -10.91 -7.36 50.27
CA PRO A 432 -11.06 -5.97 49.84
C PRO A 432 -12.22 -5.20 50.48
N LEU A 433 -12.25 -3.88 50.28
CA LEU A 433 -13.38 -3.01 50.62
C LEU A 433 -14.01 -2.43 49.35
N GLU A 434 -15.28 -2.77 49.13
CA GLU A 434 -16.19 -2.17 48.16
C GLU A 434 -16.78 -0.83 48.65
N ALA A 435 -17.05 0.03 47.65
CA ALA A 435 -18.19 0.95 47.45
C ALA A 435 -18.69 1.89 48.56
N ALA A 436 -18.76 3.19 48.22
CA ALA A 436 -19.94 4.02 48.51
C ALA A 436 -20.09 5.19 47.50
N GLU A 437 -21.28 5.26 46.93
CA GLU A 437 -21.88 6.27 46.03
C GLU A 437 -22.02 7.65 46.72
N ALA A 438 -21.74 8.76 46.02
CA ALA A 438 -22.66 9.70 45.34
C ALA A 438 -23.25 10.85 46.19
N VAL A 439 -23.22 12.07 45.63
CA VAL A 439 -24.34 13.04 45.46
C VAL A 439 -23.86 14.51 45.36
N GLU A 440 -24.06 15.05 44.15
CA GLU A 440 -24.52 16.40 43.72
C GLU A 440 -23.92 17.74 44.21
N GLY A 441 -23.60 18.58 43.21
CA GLY A 441 -24.26 19.90 43.05
C GLY A 441 -23.35 21.14 42.91
N PRO A 442 -23.66 22.15 42.06
CA PRO A 442 -22.68 22.87 41.22
C PRO A 442 -22.43 24.34 41.66
N PRO A 443 -21.70 25.22 40.89
CA PRO A 443 -22.22 25.83 39.65
C PRO A 443 -21.21 26.11 38.50
N SER A 444 -21.77 26.08 37.28
CA SER A 444 -21.55 26.87 36.05
C SER A 444 -20.31 27.77 35.83
N GLY A 445 -19.77 27.71 34.60
CA GLY A 445 -19.00 28.79 33.95
C GLY A 445 -18.36 28.37 32.62
N GLU A 446 -18.86 28.92 31.51
CA GLU A 446 -18.58 28.63 30.09
C GLU A 446 -17.12 28.80 29.61
N ALA A 447 -16.67 27.99 28.63
CA ALA A 447 -16.34 28.46 27.26
C ALA A 447 -15.60 27.41 26.37
N ALA A 448 -16.21 27.15 25.21
CA ALA A 448 -15.65 26.89 23.87
C ALA A 448 -14.91 25.57 23.54
N GLU A 449 -15.65 24.71 22.82
CA GLU A 449 -15.23 23.54 22.06
C GLU A 449 -14.64 23.91 20.67
N SER A 450 -13.75 23.05 20.16
CA SER A 450 -13.55 22.85 18.72
C SER A 450 -13.03 21.44 18.47
N SER A 451 -13.94 20.52 18.13
CA SER A 451 -13.62 19.20 17.56
C SER A 451 -14.79 18.79 16.68
N GLY A 452 -14.54 18.75 15.38
CA GLY A 452 -15.55 18.48 14.35
C GLY A 452 -15.97 17.02 14.34
N GLY A 453 -17.12 16.72 14.95
CA GLY A 453 -17.89 15.51 14.70
C GLY A 453 -18.97 15.76 13.65
N ILE A 454 -19.16 14.82 12.73
CA ILE A 454 -20.23 14.85 11.71
C ILE A 454 -21.49 14.24 12.34
N VAL A 455 -22.59 15.01 12.36
CA VAL A 455 -23.93 14.58 12.81
C VAL A 455 -24.80 14.27 11.58
N PRO A 456 -25.58 13.17 11.53
CA PRO A 456 -26.55 12.93 10.47
C PRO A 456 -27.95 13.44 10.87
N ASP A 457 -28.60 14.16 9.94
CA ASP A 457 -30.01 14.53 10.03
C ASP A 457 -30.86 13.60 9.17
N ALA A 458 -32.02 13.21 9.70
CA ALA A 458 -32.97 12.30 9.09
C ALA A 458 -34.12 13.11 8.48
N GLY A 459 -34.35 12.92 7.17
CA GLY A 459 -35.44 13.58 6.45
C GLY A 459 -36.04 12.65 5.40
N ASP A 460 -37.12 12.00 5.79
CA ASP A 460 -38.03 11.17 5.00
C ASP A 460 -38.77 12.03 3.95
N ALA A 461 -38.79 11.57 2.69
CA ALA A 461 -39.71 12.07 1.67
C ALA A 461 -39.86 11.07 0.51
N ASP A 462 -40.96 10.33 0.58
CA ASP A 462 -41.70 9.66 -0.48
C ASP A 462 -41.49 10.17 -1.92
N ASN A 463 -41.33 9.24 -2.88
CA ASN A 463 -42.04 9.39 -4.15
C ASN A 463 -42.42 8.03 -4.77
N ARG A 464 -43.72 7.85 -4.98
CA ARG A 464 -44.36 6.69 -5.62
C ARG A 464 -44.53 6.94 -7.12
N SER A 465 -44.27 5.89 -7.89
CA SER A 465 -45.01 5.42 -9.08
C SER A 465 -45.34 6.39 -10.23
N THR A 466 -44.84 6.05 -11.42
CA THR A 466 -45.69 5.87 -12.62
C THR A 466 -45.13 4.77 -13.52
N ALA A 467 -46.06 3.96 -14.03
CA ALA A 467 -45.84 2.76 -14.82
C ALA A 467 -45.89 3.04 -16.34
N SER A 468 -45.21 2.15 -17.08
CA SER A 468 -45.55 1.60 -18.40
C SER A 468 -45.87 2.52 -19.59
N ALA A 469 -45.04 2.39 -20.63
CA ALA A 469 -45.50 2.32 -22.02
C ALA A 469 -44.46 1.61 -22.91
N GLN A 470 -44.77 0.39 -23.36
CA GLN A 470 -44.34 -0.11 -24.67
C GLN A 470 -45.41 0.32 -25.69
N PRO A 471 -45.06 0.55 -26.97
CA PRO A 471 -45.32 -0.51 -27.95
C PRO A 471 -44.33 -0.64 -29.11
N SER A 472 -44.19 -1.89 -29.54
CA SER A 472 -44.20 -2.43 -30.91
C SER A 472 -43.05 -2.17 -31.89
N ALA A 473 -42.65 -3.30 -32.47
CA ALA A 473 -41.66 -3.52 -33.50
C ALA A 473 -42.11 -3.08 -34.90
N THR A 474 -41.12 -2.69 -35.71
CA THR A 474 -41.18 -2.73 -37.17
C THR A 474 -39.83 -3.20 -37.69
N ASP A 475 -39.85 -4.25 -38.51
CA ASP A 475 -38.71 -4.87 -39.19
C ASP A 475 -37.98 -3.94 -40.16
N ALA A 476 -36.64 -3.98 -40.13
CA ALA A 476 -35.77 -3.64 -41.26
C ALA A 476 -34.43 -4.41 -41.17
N GLU A 477 -34.03 -5.00 -42.30
CA GLU A 477 -32.95 -5.97 -42.58
C GLU A 477 -31.48 -5.57 -42.20
N PRO A 478 -30.52 -6.53 -42.25
CA PRO A 478 -29.39 -6.62 -41.34
C PRO A 478 -28.12 -5.92 -41.85
N GLN A 479 -27.39 -5.26 -40.96
CA GLN A 479 -26.11 -4.62 -41.29
C GLN A 479 -24.96 -5.23 -40.48
N HIS A 480 -24.16 -6.00 -41.23
CA HIS A 480 -22.70 -6.20 -41.16
C HIS A 480 -22.03 -6.55 -39.80
N ILE A 481 -21.59 -7.81 -39.71
CA ILE A 481 -20.67 -8.36 -38.72
C ILE A 481 -19.26 -7.74 -38.93
N PRO A 482 -18.62 -7.12 -37.93
CA PRO A 482 -17.20 -6.81 -37.99
C PRO A 482 -16.39 -8.10 -37.79
N GLY A 483 -15.49 -8.37 -38.73
CA GLY A 483 -14.68 -9.59 -38.78
C GLY A 483 -13.73 -9.77 -37.59
N HIS A 484 -13.43 -11.04 -37.33
CA HIS A 484 -12.46 -11.52 -36.35
C HIS A 484 -11.09 -10.81 -36.47
N PRO A 485 -10.38 -10.56 -35.35
CA PRO A 485 -9.00 -10.06 -35.41
C PRO A 485 -8.09 -11.11 -36.05
N GLN A 486 -7.36 -10.71 -37.10
CA GLN A 486 -6.37 -11.54 -37.75
C GLN A 486 -5.16 -11.76 -36.82
N MET A 487 -4.86 -13.02 -36.54
CA MET A 487 -3.65 -13.44 -35.86
C MET A 487 -2.46 -13.34 -36.82
N CYS A 488 -1.50 -12.45 -36.56
CA CYS A 488 -0.20 -12.49 -37.21
C CYS A 488 0.63 -13.66 -36.62
N ARG A 489 0.98 -14.64 -37.45
CA ARG A 489 1.94 -15.69 -37.09
C ARG A 489 3.37 -15.10 -36.99
N PRO A 490 4.23 -15.57 -36.07
CA PRO A 490 5.62 -15.14 -36.01
C PRO A 490 6.41 -15.64 -37.23
N VAL A 491 7.23 -14.77 -37.82
CA VAL A 491 8.23 -15.15 -38.82
C VAL A 491 9.49 -15.62 -38.07
N PRO A 492 10.03 -16.82 -38.36
CA PRO A 492 11.28 -17.28 -37.77
C PRO A 492 12.46 -16.38 -38.15
N LEU A 493 13.39 -16.14 -37.22
CA LEU A 493 14.54 -15.24 -37.33
C LEU A 493 15.58 -15.62 -38.44
N GLN A 494 15.27 -16.59 -39.30
CA GLN A 494 16.16 -17.10 -40.36
C GLN A 494 15.77 -16.65 -41.77
N GLU A 495 14.70 -15.86 -41.95
CA GLU A 495 14.23 -15.39 -43.27
C GLU A 495 14.24 -13.85 -43.44
N ALA A 496 15.13 -13.13 -42.76
CA ALA A 496 15.37 -11.72 -43.06
C ALA A 496 16.20 -11.58 -44.37
N PRO A 497 15.77 -10.79 -45.39
CA PRO A 497 16.52 -10.64 -46.63
C PRO A 497 17.85 -9.90 -46.39
N LEU A 498 18.95 -10.51 -46.85
CA LEU A 498 20.27 -9.88 -46.98
C LEU A 498 20.36 -9.13 -48.33
N ALA A 499 21.01 -7.95 -48.28
CA ALA A 499 21.41 -7.01 -49.35
C ALA A 499 20.34 -5.96 -49.76
N ALA A 500 20.63 -4.66 -49.79
CA ALA A 500 21.77 -4.07 -50.49
C ALA A 500 22.44 -2.87 -49.79
N ARG A 501 23.77 -2.87 -49.89
CA ARG A 501 24.71 -1.75 -49.68
C ARG A 501 24.37 -0.54 -50.55
N GLN A 502 24.41 0.66 -49.97
CA GLN A 502 25.21 1.76 -50.52
C GLN A 502 25.50 2.82 -49.45
N THR A 503 26.76 2.81 -49.02
CA THR A 503 27.44 3.77 -48.15
C THR A 503 27.69 5.10 -48.86
N ARG A 504 27.38 6.22 -48.19
CA ARG A 504 28.10 7.49 -48.39
C ARG A 504 28.38 8.11 -47.03
N TRP A 505 29.61 7.92 -46.56
CA TRP A 505 30.18 8.59 -45.41
C TRP A 505 30.55 10.02 -45.79
N SER A 506 30.23 10.99 -44.93
CA SER A 506 31.03 12.20 -44.74
C SER A 506 30.93 12.61 -43.26
N VAL A 507 32.05 12.40 -42.57
CA VAL A 507 32.37 12.90 -41.23
C VAL A 507 32.67 14.40 -41.33
N ILE A 508 32.06 15.23 -40.47
CA ILE A 508 32.66 16.50 -40.05
C ILE A 508 32.44 16.68 -38.55
N SER A 509 33.52 16.46 -37.81
CA SER A 509 33.75 16.91 -36.45
C SER A 509 34.11 18.41 -36.48
N GLY A 510 33.45 19.24 -35.68
CA GLY A 510 33.82 20.65 -35.50
C GLY A 510 33.12 21.27 -34.29
N PRO A 511 33.81 22.05 -33.43
CA PRO A 511 33.28 22.51 -32.15
C PRO A 511 32.44 23.78 -32.32
N VAL A 512 31.25 23.83 -31.71
CA VAL A 512 30.43 25.05 -31.66
C VAL A 512 30.83 25.85 -30.43
N ARG A 513 31.47 27.00 -30.68
CA ARG A 513 31.74 28.06 -29.69
C ARG A 513 30.46 28.86 -29.45
N ILE A 514 30.16 29.13 -28.18
CA ILE A 514 29.11 30.06 -27.76
C ILE A 514 29.70 31.48 -27.77
N SER A 515 29.18 32.33 -28.64
CA SER A 515 29.51 33.75 -28.72
C SER A 515 28.72 34.53 -27.66
N GLY A 516 29.39 35.00 -26.62
CA GLY A 516 28.92 36.10 -25.79
C GLY A 516 29.37 37.44 -26.38
N GLY A 517 28.43 38.30 -26.73
CA GLY A 517 28.66 39.73 -26.99
C GLY A 517 27.74 40.53 -26.06
N GLY A 518 28.16 41.61 -25.41
CA GLY A 518 29.47 42.22 -25.37
C GLY A 518 29.51 43.35 -24.33
N CYS A 519 30.71 43.85 -24.06
CA CYS A 519 30.95 45.20 -23.57
C CYS A 519 32.03 45.80 -24.47
N ALA A 520 31.74 46.96 -25.08
CA ALA A 520 32.77 47.85 -25.60
C ALA A 520 32.42 49.27 -25.14
N ALA A 521 33.32 49.83 -24.35
CA ALA A 521 33.51 51.26 -24.21
C ALA A 521 34.42 51.74 -25.35
N GLY A 522 34.17 52.96 -25.85
CA GLY A 522 35.00 53.64 -26.85
C GLY A 522 34.19 54.17 -28.00
#